data_AF-A0A653X9J8-F1
#
_entry.id   AF-A0A653X9J8-F1
#
_cell.length_a   1.000
_cell.length_b   1.000
_cell.length_c   1.000
_cell.angle_alpha   90.00
_cell.angle_beta   90.00
_cell.angle_gamma   90.00
#
_symmetry.space_group_name_H-M   'P 1'
#
loop_
_entity.id
_entity.type
_entity.pdbx_description
1 polymer ?
#
loop_
_entity_poly.entity_id
_entity_poly.type
_entity_poly.pdbx_seq_one_letter_code
_entity_poly.pdbx_strand_id
1 'polypeptide(L)'
;MLHELVLGSGSEIVVSPATLLEVLSGRARKSRQSRINLMARSRWTRLPTEAFMESAELILEVQRLRPEWVSCLKPGDDYRRYERFWALDIWERARRGENEIPDHARAGSRADSNSIAETQRRMQSAMREAGGAQSVEALGHFLTTARALPDPGLSVRDAAARGWLPNEPVEPWRIETLGFFWRAINQVNGDGYGDSTYIDWLRPFVDLQLLRENESSFGRMLLYEVDETLMVRNWLRWAVRFLQNSARIQLSNGVDEQIASYMPDADLFFTADKTLFRVLCATTSSAPAQCATPYLIDPIGHGPITSQIQAVIDSHDV
;
A
#
# COMPACT_ATOMS: atom_id res chain seq x y z
N MET A 1 -0.81 18.32 -24.53
CA MET A 1 -0.30 17.04 -25.06
C MET A 1 -0.78 15.82 -24.27
N LEU A 2 -0.12 15.30 -23.22
CA LEU A 2 -0.60 14.08 -22.51
C LEU A 2 -2.05 14.16 -22.04
N HIS A 3 -2.44 15.32 -21.51
CA HIS A 3 -3.82 15.56 -21.09
C HIS A 3 -4.82 15.62 -22.25
N GLU A 4 -4.45 16.16 -23.41
CA GLU A 4 -5.34 16.19 -24.58
C GLU A 4 -5.47 14.81 -25.21
N LEU A 5 -4.40 14.03 -25.13
CA LEU A 5 -4.31 12.65 -25.58
C LEU A 5 -5.29 11.76 -24.80
N VAL A 6 -5.21 11.79 -23.47
CA VAL A 6 -6.10 10.99 -22.61
C VAL A 6 -7.57 11.44 -22.69
N LEU A 7 -7.83 12.74 -22.87
CA LEU A 7 -9.20 13.22 -23.09
C LEU A 7 -9.76 12.81 -24.44
N GLY A 8 -8.92 12.64 -25.45
CA GLY A 8 -9.32 12.18 -26.78
C GLY A 8 -9.74 10.71 -26.81
N SER A 9 -9.21 9.88 -25.89
CA SER A 9 -9.52 8.45 -25.77
C SER A 9 -10.67 8.15 -24.80
N GLY A 10 -11.23 9.15 -24.12
CA GLY A 10 -12.27 8.93 -23.09
C GLY A 10 -11.74 8.29 -21.80
N SER A 11 -10.43 8.14 -21.64
CA SER A 11 -9.81 7.57 -20.44
C SER A 11 -9.66 8.61 -19.34
N GLU A 12 -9.55 8.13 -18.09
CA GLU A 12 -9.35 8.97 -16.91
C GLU A 12 -7.92 8.84 -16.38
N ILE A 13 -7.34 9.95 -15.90
CA ILE A 13 -6.06 9.90 -15.19
C ILE A 13 -6.36 9.92 -13.70
N VAL A 14 -6.01 8.82 -13.02
CA VAL A 14 -6.01 8.76 -11.56
C VAL A 14 -4.63 9.12 -11.02
N VAL A 15 -4.59 9.78 -9.87
CA VAL A 15 -3.35 10.14 -9.18
C VAL A 15 -3.48 9.87 -7.69
N SER A 16 -2.46 9.23 -7.12
CA SER A 16 -2.41 8.94 -5.71
C SER A 16 -1.71 10.04 -4.89
N PRO A 17 -2.06 10.19 -3.60
CA PRO A 17 -1.29 11.00 -2.66
C PRO A 17 0.19 10.59 -2.59
N ALA A 18 0.52 9.30 -2.74
CA ALA A 18 1.90 8.82 -2.73
C ALA A 18 2.76 9.47 -3.83
N THR A 19 2.22 9.59 -5.06
CA THR A 19 2.92 10.29 -6.17
C THR A 19 3.15 11.77 -5.84
N LEU A 20 2.19 12.43 -5.17
CA LEU A 20 2.38 13.82 -4.72
C LEU A 20 3.50 13.92 -3.69
N LEU A 21 3.53 13.04 -2.69
CA LEU A 21 4.55 13.02 -1.64
C LEU A 21 5.96 12.75 -2.20
N GLU A 22 6.07 11.88 -3.20
CA GLU A 22 7.31 11.62 -3.92
C GLU A 22 7.82 12.89 -4.63
N VAL A 23 6.93 13.57 -5.37
CA VAL A 23 7.25 14.83 -6.06
C VAL A 23 7.66 15.92 -5.07
N LEU A 24 6.95 16.06 -3.95
CA LEU A 24 7.28 17.01 -2.89
C LEU A 24 8.66 16.74 -2.27
N SER A 25 9.03 15.46 -2.14
CA SER A 25 10.32 15.03 -1.60
C SER A 25 11.50 15.21 -2.56
N GLY A 26 11.28 15.25 -3.87
CA GLY A 26 12.34 15.34 -4.88
C GLY A 26 13.09 16.68 -4.92
N ARG A 27 14.42 16.69 -5.12
CA ARG A 27 15.29 17.89 -4.96
C ARG A 27 15.13 19.00 -6.02
N ALA A 28 14.56 18.72 -7.18
CA ALA A 28 14.53 19.63 -8.33
C ALA A 28 13.35 20.64 -8.30
N ARG A 29 13.52 21.74 -7.54
CA ARG A 29 12.50 22.79 -7.29
C ARG A 29 11.72 23.28 -8.52
N LYS A 30 12.41 23.64 -9.63
CA LYS A 30 11.73 24.19 -10.83
C LYS A 30 10.85 23.16 -11.55
N SER A 31 11.26 21.90 -11.59
CA SER A 31 10.46 20.82 -12.20
C SER A 31 9.28 20.38 -11.30
N ARG A 32 9.41 20.61 -9.99
CA ARG A 32 8.43 20.18 -8.98
C ARG A 32 7.09 20.88 -9.15
N GLN A 33 7.08 22.21 -9.22
CA GLN A 33 5.82 22.96 -9.30
C GLN A 33 5.03 22.64 -10.57
N SER A 34 5.71 22.47 -11.71
CA SER A 34 5.07 22.07 -12.96
C SER A 34 4.42 20.69 -12.86
N ARG A 35 5.07 19.73 -12.19
CA ARG A 35 4.50 18.40 -11.92
C ARG A 35 3.29 18.49 -10.99
N ILE A 36 3.39 19.23 -9.89
CA ILE A 36 2.28 19.44 -8.96
C ILE A 36 1.07 20.08 -9.67
N ASN A 37 1.29 21.13 -10.46
CA ASN A 37 0.23 21.81 -11.19
C ASN A 37 -0.42 20.90 -12.24
N LEU A 38 0.33 19.96 -12.81
CA LEU A 38 -0.22 18.94 -13.70
C LEU A 38 -1.09 17.93 -12.95
N MET A 39 -0.58 17.37 -11.84
CA MET A 39 -1.29 16.39 -11.02
C MET A 39 -2.55 16.95 -10.35
N ALA A 40 -2.51 18.24 -9.99
CA ALA A 40 -3.62 18.90 -9.31
C ALA A 40 -4.67 19.49 -10.27
N ARG A 41 -4.64 19.16 -11.57
CA ARG A 41 -5.70 19.56 -12.51
C ARG A 41 -7.04 18.97 -12.08
N SER A 42 -8.12 19.71 -12.30
CA SER A 42 -9.48 19.30 -11.89
C SER A 42 -10.04 18.11 -12.67
N ARG A 43 -9.41 17.74 -13.79
CA ARG A 43 -9.79 16.59 -14.63
C ARG A 43 -9.07 15.30 -14.27
N TRP A 44 -8.16 15.34 -13.30
CA TRP A 44 -7.52 14.13 -12.78
C TRP A 44 -8.25 13.72 -11.51
N THR A 45 -8.56 12.44 -11.39
CA THR A 45 -9.18 11.92 -10.18
C THR A 45 -8.12 11.65 -9.14
N ARG A 46 -8.32 12.23 -7.97
CA ARG A 46 -7.40 12.10 -6.85
C ARG A 46 -7.93 10.98 -5.97
N LEU A 47 -7.12 9.94 -5.81
CA LEU A 47 -7.48 8.82 -4.96
C LEU A 47 -7.34 9.21 -3.48
N PRO A 48 -8.05 8.53 -2.58
CA PRO A 48 -7.77 8.58 -1.14
C PRO A 48 -6.34 8.12 -0.82
N THR A 49 -5.94 8.16 0.44
CA THR A 49 -4.63 7.58 0.84
C THR A 49 -4.68 6.06 0.88
N GLU A 50 -3.51 5.43 0.78
CA GLU A 50 -3.34 3.98 0.91
C GLU A 50 -3.81 3.53 2.29
N ALA A 51 -3.52 4.30 3.34
CA ALA A 51 -3.96 4.00 4.68
C ALA A 51 -5.49 4.01 4.81
N PHE A 52 -6.19 4.92 4.11
CA PHE A 52 -7.64 4.91 4.07
C PHE A 52 -8.17 3.66 3.36
N MET A 53 -7.62 3.35 2.17
CA MET A 53 -8.09 2.24 1.34
C MET A 53 -7.79 0.87 1.98
N GLU A 54 -6.61 0.67 2.55
CA GLU A 54 -6.24 -0.55 3.30
C GLU A 54 -7.08 -0.71 4.57
N SER A 55 -7.41 0.40 5.26
CA SER A 55 -8.32 0.37 6.41
C SER A 55 -9.75 0.03 5.98
N ALA A 56 -10.19 0.52 4.81
CA ALA A 56 -11.51 0.21 4.28
C ALA A 56 -11.69 -1.29 3.98
N GLU A 57 -10.67 -1.96 3.44
CA GLU A 57 -10.67 -3.43 3.26
C GLU A 57 -10.87 -4.16 4.60
N LEU A 58 -10.14 -3.76 5.64
CA LEU A 58 -10.32 -4.35 6.97
C LEU A 58 -11.71 -4.07 7.56
N ILE A 59 -12.23 -2.85 7.39
CA ILE A 59 -13.57 -2.47 7.87
C ILE A 59 -14.63 -3.34 7.20
N LEU A 60 -14.54 -3.56 5.89
CA LEU A 60 -15.47 -4.41 5.15
C LEU A 60 -15.44 -5.85 5.66
N GLU A 61 -14.25 -6.40 5.90
CA GLU A 61 -14.11 -7.76 6.44
C GLU A 61 -14.62 -7.87 7.88
N VAL A 62 -14.39 -6.86 8.72
CA VAL A 62 -14.97 -6.80 10.08
C VAL A 62 -16.50 -6.76 10.00
N GLN A 63 -17.08 -5.91 9.14
CA GLN A 63 -18.53 -5.83 8.94
C GLN A 63 -19.13 -7.17 8.49
N ARG A 64 -18.41 -7.90 7.63
CA ARG A 64 -18.85 -9.19 7.08
C ARG A 64 -18.76 -10.33 8.09
N LEU A 65 -17.62 -10.43 8.80
CA LEU A 65 -17.28 -11.60 9.61
C LEU A 65 -17.59 -11.43 11.10
N ARG A 66 -17.58 -10.18 11.58
CA ARG A 66 -17.66 -9.81 13.00
C ARG A 66 -18.48 -8.53 13.16
N PRO A 67 -19.75 -8.50 12.74
CA PRO A 67 -20.60 -7.31 12.82
C PRO A 67 -20.74 -6.76 14.25
N GLU A 68 -20.55 -7.60 15.27
CA GLU A 68 -20.52 -7.20 16.68
C GLU A 68 -19.34 -6.28 17.06
N TRP A 69 -18.29 -6.21 16.23
CA TRP A 69 -17.16 -5.28 16.41
C TRP A 69 -17.35 -3.97 15.66
N VAL A 70 -18.43 -3.83 14.88
CA VAL A 70 -18.71 -2.58 14.17
C VAL A 70 -19.10 -1.51 15.17
N SER A 71 -18.42 -0.38 15.10
CA SER A 71 -18.68 0.76 15.97
C SER A 71 -20.00 1.44 15.58
N CYS A 72 -20.76 1.88 16.59
CA CYS A 72 -21.92 2.74 16.38
C CYS A 72 -21.55 4.23 16.31
N LEU A 73 -20.27 4.56 16.43
CA LEU A 73 -19.78 5.93 16.37
C LEU A 73 -19.97 6.48 14.95
N LYS A 74 -20.40 7.73 14.87
CA LYS A 74 -20.34 8.47 13.62
C LYS A 74 -18.93 9.04 13.45
N PRO A 75 -18.42 9.15 12.22
CA PRO A 75 -17.19 9.89 11.96
C PRO A 75 -17.24 11.28 12.62
N GLY A 76 -16.23 11.57 13.45
CA GLY A 76 -16.11 12.83 14.15
C GLY A 76 -15.56 13.96 13.27
N ASP A 77 -15.36 15.13 13.86
CA ASP A 77 -14.76 16.27 13.17
C ASP A 77 -13.31 16.00 12.76
N ASP A 78 -12.54 15.26 13.56
CA ASP A 78 -11.17 14.90 13.24
C ASP A 78 -11.09 14.02 11.98
N TYR A 79 -11.95 13.00 11.87
CA TYR A 79 -12.04 12.17 10.66
C TYR A 79 -12.32 13.04 9.42
N ARG A 80 -13.34 13.90 9.48
CA ARG A 80 -13.70 14.79 8.36
C ARG A 80 -12.56 15.75 8.01
N ARG A 81 -11.80 16.21 9.00
CA ARG A 81 -10.63 17.06 8.81
C ARG A 81 -9.51 16.30 8.10
N TYR A 82 -9.24 15.06 8.49
CA TYR A 82 -8.24 14.21 7.82
C TYR A 82 -8.65 13.87 6.38
N GLU A 83 -9.90 13.50 6.16
CA GLU A 83 -10.47 13.25 4.83
C GLU A 83 -10.33 14.47 3.93
N ARG A 84 -10.78 15.63 4.40
CA ARG A 84 -10.62 16.89 3.67
C ARG A 84 -9.17 17.23 3.40
N PHE A 85 -8.28 17.00 4.36
CA PHE A 85 -6.86 17.30 4.20
C PHE A 85 -6.26 16.53 3.02
N TRP A 86 -6.50 15.22 2.95
CA TRP A 86 -5.96 14.36 1.90
C TRP A 86 -6.65 14.54 0.55
N ALA A 87 -7.97 14.78 0.55
CA ALA A 87 -8.73 15.00 -0.69
C ALA A 87 -8.46 16.37 -1.33
N LEU A 88 -8.27 17.41 -0.51
CA LEU A 88 -8.24 18.80 -0.95
C LEU A 88 -6.99 19.55 -0.47
N ASP A 89 -6.83 19.71 0.84
CA ASP A 89 -5.94 20.75 1.39
C ASP A 89 -4.47 20.51 1.01
N ILE A 90 -3.98 19.26 1.03
CA ILE A 90 -2.59 18.92 0.66
C ILE A 90 -2.28 19.32 -0.79
N TRP A 91 -3.23 19.13 -1.70
CA TRP A 91 -3.10 19.48 -3.11
C TRP A 91 -3.10 20.98 -3.32
N GLU A 92 -3.94 21.72 -2.60
CA GLU A 92 -3.95 23.18 -2.66
C GLU A 92 -2.67 23.80 -2.12
N ARG A 93 -2.19 23.31 -0.98
CA ARG A 93 -0.94 23.74 -0.37
C ARG A 93 0.24 23.50 -1.31
N ALA A 94 0.33 22.29 -1.88
CA ALA A 94 1.35 21.95 -2.86
C ALA A 94 1.30 22.89 -4.09
N ARG A 95 0.11 23.23 -4.59
CA ARG A 95 -0.05 24.20 -5.70
C ARG A 95 0.42 25.61 -5.35
N ARG A 96 0.26 26.05 -4.08
CA ARG A 96 0.73 27.35 -3.58
C ARG A 96 2.24 27.38 -3.32
N GLY A 97 2.93 26.24 -3.47
CA GLY A 97 4.36 26.13 -3.17
C GLY A 97 4.65 25.92 -1.69
N GLU A 98 3.64 25.63 -0.87
CA GLU A 98 3.79 25.18 0.50
C GLU A 98 4.28 23.73 0.47
N ASN A 99 5.60 23.56 0.36
CA ASN A 99 6.26 22.27 0.13
C ASN A 99 6.56 21.51 1.43
N GLU A 100 6.17 22.04 2.58
CA GLU A 100 6.33 21.36 3.85
C GLU A 100 5.24 20.31 4.00
N ILE A 101 5.64 19.05 3.93
CA ILE A 101 4.77 17.93 4.32
C ILE A 101 4.52 18.07 5.82
N PRO A 102 3.28 18.22 6.30
CA PRO A 102 2.97 18.27 7.73
C PRO A 102 3.45 17.00 8.43
N ASP A 103 3.77 17.07 9.73
CA ASP A 103 4.35 15.92 10.45
C ASP A 103 3.45 14.68 10.46
N HIS A 104 2.11 14.84 10.48
CA HIS A 104 1.15 13.74 10.34
C HIS A 104 1.18 13.04 8.97
N ALA A 105 1.67 13.72 7.92
CA ALA A 105 1.93 13.14 6.60
C ALA A 105 3.39 12.63 6.46
N ARG A 106 4.28 12.93 7.44
CA ARG A 106 5.65 12.40 7.52
C ARG A 106 5.74 11.11 8.33
N ALA A 107 4.82 10.92 9.28
CA ALA A 107 4.59 9.74 10.10
C ALA A 107 4.85 8.42 9.33
N GLY A 108 4.14 8.20 8.23
CA GLY A 108 4.31 7.02 7.38
C GLY A 108 5.45 7.08 6.35
N SER A 109 6.20 8.17 6.24
CA SER A 109 7.12 8.43 5.11
C SER A 109 8.61 8.52 5.47
N ARG A 110 9.00 8.87 6.71
CA ARG A 110 10.44 9.09 7.03
C ARG A 110 10.96 8.56 8.36
N ALA A 111 10.14 8.50 9.41
CA ALA A 111 10.61 7.99 10.70
C ALA A 111 10.93 6.48 10.66
N ASP A 112 10.32 5.76 9.71
CA ASP A 112 10.44 4.31 9.59
C ASP A 112 11.34 3.86 8.41
N SER A 113 11.79 4.73 7.50
CA SER A 113 12.54 4.29 6.31
C SER A 113 13.86 3.57 6.64
N ASN A 114 14.54 3.96 7.72
CA ASN A 114 15.75 3.27 8.19
C ASN A 114 15.40 1.92 8.86
N SER A 115 14.34 1.88 9.67
CA SER A 115 13.84 0.67 10.35
C SER A 115 13.30 -0.36 9.33
N ILE A 116 12.55 0.11 8.33
CA ILE A 116 12.09 -0.67 7.18
C ILE A 116 13.29 -1.18 6.37
N ALA A 117 14.26 -0.33 6.04
CA ALA A 117 15.45 -0.76 5.32
C ALA A 117 16.29 -1.78 6.12
N GLU A 118 16.39 -1.64 7.44
CA GLU A 118 17.06 -2.62 8.31
C GLU A 118 16.30 -3.95 8.37
N THR A 119 14.97 -3.90 8.47
CA THR A 119 14.10 -5.08 8.45
C THR A 119 14.20 -5.81 7.11
N GLN A 120 14.15 -5.09 5.99
CA GLN A 120 14.36 -5.62 4.65
C GLN A 120 15.76 -6.25 4.51
N ARG A 121 16.81 -5.63 5.08
CA ARG A 121 18.17 -6.22 5.07
C ARG A 121 18.22 -7.52 5.85
N ARG A 122 17.59 -7.59 7.03
CA ARG A 122 17.52 -8.83 7.83
C ARG A 122 16.77 -9.94 7.08
N MET A 123 15.63 -9.60 6.46
CA MET A 123 14.85 -10.53 5.63
C MET A 123 15.67 -11.03 4.43
N GLN A 124 16.37 -10.13 3.73
CA GLN A 124 17.24 -10.49 2.61
C GLN A 124 18.39 -11.42 3.05
N SER A 125 19.01 -11.17 4.19
CA SER A 125 20.04 -12.07 4.74
C SER A 125 19.46 -13.45 5.08
N ALA A 126 18.33 -13.50 5.78
CA ALA A 126 17.66 -14.76 6.13
C ALA A 126 17.25 -15.57 4.88
N MET A 127 16.74 -14.89 3.83
CA MET A 127 16.42 -15.55 2.55
C MET A 127 17.66 -16.13 1.86
N ARG A 128 18.79 -15.42 1.91
CA ARG A 128 20.06 -15.92 1.34
C ARG A 128 20.58 -17.13 2.11
N GLU A 129 20.53 -17.07 3.44
CA GLU A 129 20.94 -18.18 4.31
C GLU A 129 20.05 -19.42 4.11
N ALA A 130 18.76 -19.23 3.87
CA ALA A 130 17.81 -20.30 3.58
C ALA A 130 17.90 -20.85 2.14
N GLY A 131 18.82 -20.36 1.30
CA GLY A 131 18.96 -20.79 -0.09
C GLY A 131 17.79 -20.38 -1.00
N GLY A 132 17.05 -19.33 -0.62
CA GLY A 132 15.85 -18.87 -1.30
C GLY A 132 16.09 -18.35 -2.72
N ALA A 133 15.01 -18.36 -3.52
CA ALA A 133 14.96 -17.80 -4.86
C ALA A 133 15.49 -16.35 -4.91
N GLN A 134 16.42 -16.06 -5.82
CA GLN A 134 17.07 -14.75 -5.93
C GLN A 134 16.58 -13.90 -7.10
N SER A 135 15.60 -14.38 -7.88
CA SER A 135 14.98 -13.61 -8.95
C SER A 135 13.54 -13.27 -8.60
N VAL A 136 13.06 -12.14 -9.14
CA VAL A 136 11.67 -11.68 -8.95
C VAL A 136 10.69 -12.72 -9.47
N GLU A 137 11.01 -13.41 -10.57
CA GLU A 137 10.19 -14.45 -11.18
C GLU A 137 10.07 -15.68 -10.28
N ALA A 138 11.18 -16.10 -9.68
CA ALA A 138 11.20 -17.25 -8.78
C ALA A 138 10.52 -16.94 -7.43
N LEU A 139 10.60 -15.70 -6.95
CA LEU A 139 9.83 -15.26 -5.79
C LEU A 139 8.34 -15.04 -6.09
N GLY A 140 7.96 -14.73 -7.34
CA GLY A 140 6.57 -14.65 -7.75
C GLY A 140 5.83 -15.97 -7.49
N HIS A 141 6.47 -17.11 -7.75
CA HIS A 141 5.90 -18.42 -7.41
C HIS A 141 5.66 -18.60 -5.90
N PHE A 142 6.55 -18.07 -5.06
CA PHE A 142 6.39 -18.11 -3.61
C PHE A 142 5.13 -17.36 -3.15
N LEU A 143 4.71 -16.29 -3.83
CA LEU A 143 3.50 -15.55 -3.47
C LEU A 143 2.26 -16.44 -3.40
N THR A 144 2.19 -17.45 -4.27
CA THR A 144 1.04 -18.36 -4.40
C THR A 144 1.16 -19.63 -3.55
N THR A 145 2.39 -20.10 -3.28
CA THR A 145 2.63 -21.41 -2.64
C THR A 145 3.11 -21.31 -1.20
N ALA A 146 3.55 -20.14 -0.76
CA ALA A 146 4.15 -19.97 0.55
C ALA A 146 3.17 -20.22 1.68
N ARG A 147 3.66 -20.96 2.67
CA ARG A 147 2.92 -21.34 3.86
C ARG A 147 3.89 -21.28 5.05
N ALA A 148 3.51 -20.53 6.07
CA ALA A 148 4.31 -20.31 7.27
C ALA A 148 3.65 -21.00 8.47
N LEU A 149 4.47 -21.55 9.35
CA LEU A 149 4.08 -22.04 10.67
C LEU A 149 4.34 -20.97 11.73
N PRO A 150 3.78 -21.09 12.95
CA PRO A 150 4.09 -20.18 14.04
C PRO A 150 5.60 -20.07 14.26
N ASP A 151 6.04 -18.89 14.70
CA ASP A 151 7.46 -18.66 15.03
C ASP A 151 7.95 -19.79 15.95
N PRO A 152 9.09 -20.45 15.65
CA PRO A 152 9.66 -21.50 16.49
C PRO A 152 9.86 -21.10 17.96
N GLY A 153 9.99 -19.80 18.25
CA GLY A 153 10.09 -19.25 19.60
C GLY A 153 8.75 -19.04 20.32
N LEU A 154 7.62 -19.18 19.62
CA LEU A 154 6.29 -19.02 20.19
C LEU A 154 5.74 -20.37 20.64
N SER A 155 5.34 -20.49 21.91
CA SER A 155 4.73 -21.74 22.37
C SER A 155 3.39 -21.96 21.65
N VAL A 156 2.96 -23.22 21.50
CA VAL A 156 1.65 -23.56 20.90
C VAL A 156 0.51 -22.83 21.62
N ARG A 157 0.63 -22.65 22.94
CA ARG A 157 -0.34 -21.92 23.75
C ARG A 157 -0.38 -20.43 23.38
N ASP A 158 0.78 -19.80 23.22
CA ASP A 158 0.86 -18.38 22.88
C ASP A 158 0.42 -18.12 21.44
N ALA A 159 0.71 -19.04 20.51
CA ALA A 159 0.19 -19.00 19.15
C ALA A 159 -1.35 -19.08 19.12
N ALA A 160 -1.93 -20.01 19.88
CA ALA A 160 -3.38 -20.14 20.02
C ALA A 160 -4.04 -18.93 20.69
N ALA A 161 -3.37 -18.32 21.68
CA ALA A 161 -3.84 -17.08 22.30
C ALA A 161 -3.93 -15.92 21.29
N ARG A 162 -3.14 -15.96 20.22
CA ARG A 162 -3.18 -15.02 19.09
C ARG A 162 -4.04 -15.49 17.92
N GLY A 163 -4.85 -16.53 18.10
CA GLY A 163 -5.80 -17.01 17.10
C GLY A 163 -5.22 -17.99 16.08
N TRP A 164 -3.93 -18.32 16.17
CA TRP A 164 -3.29 -19.29 15.28
C TRP A 164 -3.69 -20.72 15.69
N LEU A 165 -4.22 -21.50 14.75
CA LEU A 165 -4.56 -22.90 14.99
C LEU A 165 -3.30 -23.79 15.07
N PRO A 166 -3.21 -24.72 16.05
CA PRO A 166 -2.02 -25.55 16.23
C PRO A 166 -1.63 -26.32 14.97
N ASN A 167 -0.37 -26.20 14.54
CA ASN A 167 0.20 -26.85 13.37
C ASN A 167 -0.48 -26.53 12.03
N GLU A 168 -1.33 -25.51 11.98
CA GLU A 168 -1.94 -25.09 10.72
C GLU A 168 -1.09 -24.03 10.04
N PRO A 169 -0.60 -24.29 8.82
CA PRO A 169 0.13 -23.29 8.08
C PRO A 169 -0.82 -22.19 7.57
N VAL A 170 -0.31 -20.96 7.50
CA VAL A 170 -1.04 -19.79 6.97
C VAL A 170 -0.20 -19.08 5.93
N GLU A 171 -0.84 -18.25 5.13
CA GLU A 171 -0.16 -17.44 4.13
C GLU A 171 0.63 -16.30 4.81
N PRO A 172 1.89 -16.04 4.41
CA PRO A 172 2.71 -15.03 5.10
C PRO A 172 2.12 -13.62 5.11
N TRP A 173 1.38 -13.24 4.07
CA TRP A 173 0.72 -11.94 3.97
C TRP A 173 -0.28 -11.71 5.11
N ARG A 174 -0.95 -12.78 5.58
CA ARG A 174 -1.93 -12.73 6.68
C ARG A 174 -1.24 -12.46 8.02
N ILE A 175 -0.10 -13.11 8.26
CA ILE A 175 0.73 -12.89 9.46
C ILE A 175 1.21 -11.44 9.50
N GLU A 176 1.71 -10.95 8.37
CA GLU A 176 2.19 -9.59 8.27
C GLU A 176 1.07 -8.57 8.49
N THR A 177 -0.08 -8.78 7.86
CA THR A 177 -1.27 -7.92 7.99
C THR A 177 -1.77 -7.90 9.44
N LEU A 178 -1.84 -9.07 10.10
CA LEU A 178 -2.15 -9.16 11.53
C LEU A 178 -1.14 -8.37 12.36
N GLY A 179 0.17 -8.60 12.18
CA GLY A 179 1.20 -7.89 12.93
C GLY A 179 1.21 -6.38 12.68
N PHE A 180 0.84 -5.95 11.48
CA PHE A 180 0.69 -4.55 11.11
C PHE A 180 -0.48 -3.88 11.85
N PHE A 181 -1.70 -4.40 11.68
CA PHE A 181 -2.88 -3.84 12.33
C PHE A 181 -2.85 -4.00 13.85
N TRP A 182 -2.35 -5.12 14.35
CA TRP A 182 -2.23 -5.33 15.80
C TRP A 182 -1.29 -4.31 16.45
N ARG A 183 -0.16 -3.97 15.80
CA ARG A 183 0.72 -2.90 16.26
C ARG A 183 0.00 -1.56 16.24
N ALA A 184 -0.68 -1.22 15.14
CA ALA A 184 -1.43 0.04 15.04
C ALA A 184 -2.49 0.15 16.13
N ILE A 185 -3.34 -0.88 16.30
CA ILE A 185 -4.43 -0.91 17.30
C ILE A 185 -3.90 -0.78 18.74
N ASN A 186 -2.72 -1.34 19.04
CA ASN A 186 -2.13 -1.33 20.37
C ASN A 186 -1.20 -0.14 20.65
N GLN A 187 -1.12 0.85 19.78
CA GLN A 187 -0.45 2.10 20.15
C GLN A 187 -1.32 2.88 21.13
N VAL A 188 -1.10 2.65 22.43
CA VAL A 188 -1.96 3.18 23.49
C VAL A 188 -1.62 4.62 23.90
N ASN A 189 -0.37 5.10 23.80
CA ASN A 189 0.01 6.47 24.22
C ASN A 189 1.36 6.89 23.61
N GLY A 190 1.39 7.27 22.33
CA GLY A 190 2.54 7.97 21.77
C GLY A 190 2.26 9.47 21.76
N ASP A 191 2.97 10.26 22.56
CA ASP A 191 2.91 11.74 22.59
C ASP A 191 3.46 12.40 21.30
N GLY A 192 3.37 11.72 20.16
CA GLY A 192 3.87 12.16 18.87
C GLY A 192 2.94 11.69 17.77
N TYR A 193 2.52 12.63 16.92
CA TYR A 193 1.72 12.51 15.70
C TYR A 193 2.37 11.63 14.61
N GLY A 194 2.80 10.40 14.96
CA GLY A 194 3.74 9.61 14.17
C GLY A 194 3.24 8.28 13.60
N ASP A 195 2.10 7.74 14.05
CA ASP A 195 1.60 6.42 13.58
C ASP A 195 0.08 6.25 13.72
N SER A 196 -0.67 7.30 14.09
CA SER A 196 -2.12 7.21 14.33
C SER A 196 -2.97 7.08 13.06
N THR A 197 -2.40 7.23 11.86
CA THR A 197 -3.16 7.36 10.60
C THR A 197 -4.14 6.20 10.38
N TYR A 198 -3.71 4.96 10.57
CA TYR A 198 -4.61 3.80 10.41
C TYR A 198 -5.66 3.72 11.52
N ILE A 199 -5.30 4.09 12.75
CA ILE A 199 -6.25 4.15 13.88
C ILE A 199 -7.33 5.21 13.61
N ASP A 200 -6.93 6.36 13.08
CA ASP A 200 -7.83 7.48 12.78
C ASP A 200 -8.85 7.10 11.69
N TRP A 201 -8.46 6.24 10.74
CA TRP A 201 -9.37 5.68 9.74
C TRP A 201 -10.25 4.54 10.27
N LEU A 202 -9.74 3.68 11.16
CA LEU A 202 -10.49 2.52 11.67
C LEU A 202 -11.49 2.88 12.78
N ARG A 203 -11.09 3.76 13.72
CA ARG A 203 -11.83 4.04 14.96
C ARG A 203 -13.30 4.43 14.78
N PRO A 204 -13.69 5.21 13.75
CA PRO A 204 -15.11 5.53 13.55
C PRO A 204 -15.97 4.32 13.22
N PHE A 205 -15.40 3.27 12.64
CA PHE A 205 -16.15 2.15 12.06
C PHE A 205 -15.96 0.84 12.82
N VAL A 206 -14.91 0.71 13.62
CA VAL A 206 -14.56 -0.50 14.36
C VAL A 206 -14.30 -0.20 15.82
N ASP A 207 -14.89 -0.99 16.72
CA ASP A 207 -14.62 -0.94 18.15
C ASP A 207 -13.25 -1.55 18.45
N LEU A 208 -12.24 -0.68 18.51
CA LEU A 208 -10.86 -1.07 18.77
C LEU A 208 -10.64 -1.58 20.20
N GLN A 209 -11.54 -1.33 21.14
CA GLN A 209 -11.47 -1.94 22.47
C GLN A 209 -11.91 -3.40 22.39
N LEU A 210 -13.04 -3.67 21.75
CA LEU A 210 -13.51 -5.04 21.55
C LEU A 210 -12.50 -5.88 20.78
N LEU A 211 -11.84 -5.32 19.75
CA LEU A 211 -10.75 -6.03 19.05
C LEU A 211 -9.61 -6.44 19.99
N ARG A 212 -9.18 -5.53 20.89
CA ARG A 212 -8.08 -5.79 21.83
C ARG A 212 -8.46 -6.82 22.88
N GLU A 213 -9.69 -6.76 23.39
CA GLU A 213 -10.23 -7.74 24.34
C GLU A 213 -10.42 -9.13 23.71
N ASN A 214 -10.51 -9.20 22.38
CA ASN A 214 -10.73 -10.42 21.61
C ASN A 214 -9.55 -10.77 20.68
N GLU A 215 -8.30 -10.60 21.13
CA GLU A 215 -7.07 -10.85 20.35
C GLU A 215 -7.09 -12.18 19.57
N SER A 216 -7.45 -13.27 20.24
CA SER A 216 -7.51 -14.60 19.60
C SER A 216 -8.53 -14.66 18.46
N SER A 217 -9.69 -14.04 18.62
CA SER A 217 -10.73 -14.01 17.59
C SER A 217 -10.30 -13.12 16.42
N PHE A 218 -9.68 -11.96 16.70
CA PHE A 218 -9.18 -11.06 15.67
C PHE A 218 -8.04 -11.69 14.87
N GLY A 219 -7.12 -12.37 15.56
CA GLY A 219 -6.06 -13.14 14.92
C GLY A 219 -6.62 -14.25 14.04
N ARG A 220 -7.61 -15.01 14.51
CA ARG A 220 -8.24 -16.06 13.71
C ARG A 220 -8.92 -15.49 12.46
N MET A 221 -9.64 -14.37 12.60
CA MET A 221 -10.28 -13.67 11.48
C MET A 221 -9.27 -13.39 10.37
N LEU A 222 -8.16 -12.72 10.68
CA LEU A 222 -7.14 -12.37 9.68
C LEU A 222 -6.37 -13.57 9.14
N LEU A 223 -6.03 -14.55 9.99
CA LEU A 223 -5.21 -15.68 9.61
C LEU A 223 -5.94 -16.71 8.73
N TYR A 224 -7.27 -16.82 8.86
CA TYR A 224 -8.02 -17.92 8.23
C TYR A 224 -9.32 -17.52 7.53
N GLU A 225 -9.98 -16.45 7.97
CA GLU A 225 -11.38 -16.20 7.57
C GLU A 225 -11.51 -15.08 6.54
N VAL A 226 -10.57 -14.14 6.52
CA VAL A 226 -10.65 -13.03 5.57
C VAL A 226 -10.48 -13.50 4.13
N ASP A 227 -11.30 -12.93 3.26
CA ASP A 227 -11.25 -13.14 1.82
C ASP A 227 -10.11 -12.29 1.24
N GLU A 228 -9.13 -12.96 0.63
CA GLU A 228 -7.97 -12.29 0.03
C GLU A 228 -8.35 -11.37 -1.14
N THR A 229 -9.45 -11.68 -1.84
CA THR A 229 -9.95 -10.87 -2.95
C THR A 229 -10.54 -9.54 -2.46
N LEU A 230 -10.96 -9.48 -1.18
CA LEU A 230 -11.43 -8.28 -0.50
C LEU A 230 -10.33 -7.55 0.29
N MET A 231 -9.13 -8.13 0.36
CA MET A 231 -7.95 -7.56 1.03
C MET A 231 -6.76 -7.38 0.08
N VAL A 232 -7.06 -7.08 -1.19
CA VAL A 232 -6.06 -7.03 -2.25
C VAL A 232 -4.94 -6.02 -1.97
N ARG A 233 -5.20 -4.86 -1.34
CA ARG A 233 -4.16 -3.86 -1.06
C ARG A 233 -3.22 -4.31 0.03
N ASN A 234 -3.76 -4.92 1.08
CA ASN A 234 -2.96 -5.53 2.14
C ASN A 234 -2.06 -6.65 1.58
N TRP A 235 -2.61 -7.46 0.67
CA TRP A 235 -1.82 -8.47 -0.05
C TRP A 235 -0.75 -7.84 -0.94
N LEU A 236 -1.07 -6.81 -1.73
CA LEU A 236 -0.14 -6.09 -2.62
C LEU A 236 1.00 -5.44 -1.84
N ARG A 237 0.71 -4.80 -0.71
CA ARG A 237 1.72 -4.20 0.18
C ARG A 237 2.74 -5.25 0.63
N TRP A 238 2.26 -6.41 1.08
CA TRP A 238 3.13 -7.54 1.44
C TRP A 238 3.93 -8.05 0.23
N ALA A 239 3.26 -8.31 -0.89
CA ALA A 239 3.86 -8.94 -2.06
C ALA A 239 4.97 -8.08 -2.67
N VAL A 240 4.73 -6.77 -2.83
CA VAL A 240 5.73 -5.83 -3.35
C VAL A 240 6.93 -5.76 -2.41
N ARG A 241 6.69 -5.59 -1.10
CA ARG A 241 7.77 -5.57 -0.11
C ARG A 241 8.61 -6.85 -0.14
N PHE A 242 7.94 -7.99 -0.23
CA PHE A 242 8.56 -9.30 -0.28
C PHE A 242 9.45 -9.44 -1.53
N LEU A 243 8.91 -9.10 -2.71
CA LEU A 243 9.66 -9.18 -3.97
C LEU A 243 10.82 -8.18 -4.03
N GLN A 244 10.66 -7.00 -3.45
CA GLN A 244 11.73 -6.01 -3.36
C GLN A 244 12.92 -6.47 -2.53
N ASN A 245 12.75 -7.47 -1.65
CA ASN A 245 13.89 -8.07 -0.93
C ASN A 245 14.85 -8.84 -1.87
N SER A 246 14.44 -9.20 -3.09
CA SER A 246 15.38 -9.72 -4.12
C SER A 246 16.21 -8.64 -4.81
N ALA A 247 15.76 -7.39 -4.75
CA ALA A 247 16.42 -6.26 -5.36
C ALA A 247 17.37 -5.55 -4.37
N ARG A 248 18.11 -4.56 -4.88
CA ARG A 248 18.92 -3.69 -4.03
C ARG A 248 17.98 -2.83 -3.18
N ILE A 249 18.09 -2.94 -1.86
CA ILE A 249 17.31 -2.13 -0.92
C ILE A 249 17.68 -0.65 -1.07
N GLN A 250 16.71 0.19 -1.42
CA GLN A 250 16.85 1.65 -1.50
C GLN A 250 15.84 2.32 -0.55
N LEU A 251 16.13 3.54 -0.10
CA LEU A 251 15.21 4.30 0.77
C LEU A 251 13.87 4.63 0.09
N SER A 252 13.78 4.52 -1.24
CA SER A 252 12.55 4.73 -2.02
C SER A 252 11.59 3.54 -1.97
N ASN A 253 12.03 2.35 -1.52
CA ASN A 253 11.23 1.13 -1.55
C ASN A 253 9.87 1.28 -0.83
N GLY A 254 9.81 2.04 0.28
CA GLY A 254 8.55 2.27 0.99
C GLY A 254 7.53 3.09 0.19
N VAL A 255 7.96 3.92 -0.76
CA VAL A 255 7.06 4.66 -1.65
C VAL A 255 6.49 3.72 -2.72
N ASP A 256 7.26 2.75 -3.19
CA ASP A 256 6.79 1.77 -4.16
C ASP A 256 5.68 0.88 -3.60
N GLU A 257 5.79 0.45 -2.33
CA GLU A 257 4.73 -0.28 -1.61
C GLU A 257 3.43 0.54 -1.57
N GLN A 258 3.53 1.83 -1.21
CA GLN A 258 2.38 2.73 -1.18
C GLN A 258 1.77 2.91 -2.57
N ILE A 259 2.59 3.11 -3.61
CA ILE A 259 2.12 3.28 -4.99
C ILE A 259 1.42 2.01 -5.49
N ALA A 260 1.94 0.83 -5.15
CA ALA A 260 1.35 -0.44 -5.56
C ALA A 260 -0.05 -0.69 -4.96
N SER A 261 -0.37 -0.10 -3.80
CA SER A 261 -1.72 -0.20 -3.22
C SER A 261 -2.83 0.40 -4.09
N TYR A 262 -2.49 1.23 -5.08
CA TYR A 262 -3.46 1.84 -6.00
C TYR A 262 -3.66 1.04 -7.29
N MET A 263 -2.96 -0.09 -7.45
CA MET A 263 -3.11 -0.93 -8.65
C MET A 263 -4.55 -1.42 -8.89
N PRO A 264 -5.38 -1.72 -7.87
CA PRO A 264 -6.78 -2.10 -8.11
C PRO A 264 -7.69 -0.94 -8.56
N ASP A 265 -7.21 0.32 -8.53
CA ASP A 265 -7.99 1.51 -8.86
C ASP A 265 -7.73 2.03 -10.30
N ALA A 266 -7.04 1.24 -11.13
CA ALA A 266 -6.70 1.60 -12.50
C ALA A 266 -6.65 0.36 -13.41
N ASP A 267 -6.82 0.57 -14.70
CA ASP A 267 -6.65 -0.48 -15.71
C ASP A 267 -5.21 -0.59 -16.19
N LEU A 268 -4.51 0.55 -16.24
CA LEU A 268 -3.15 0.68 -16.77
C LEU A 268 -2.26 1.43 -15.77
N PHE A 269 -1.05 0.91 -15.54
CA PHE A 269 -0.05 1.54 -14.68
C PHE A 269 1.25 1.79 -15.44
N PHE A 270 1.69 3.05 -15.53
CA PHE A 270 2.88 3.42 -16.29
C PHE A 270 4.05 3.78 -15.38
N THR A 271 5.22 3.18 -15.61
CA THR A 271 6.45 3.54 -14.91
C THR A 271 7.65 3.59 -15.86
N ALA A 272 8.65 4.41 -15.53
CA ALA A 272 9.95 4.39 -16.20
C ALA A 272 11.00 3.58 -15.42
N ASP A 273 10.67 3.12 -14.20
CA ASP A 273 11.56 2.32 -13.38
C ASP A 273 11.44 0.83 -13.76
N LYS A 274 12.52 0.30 -14.32
CA LYS A 274 12.61 -1.11 -14.76
C LYS A 274 12.51 -2.11 -13.61
N THR A 275 12.98 -1.73 -12.43
CA THR A 275 12.93 -2.58 -11.23
C THR A 275 11.51 -2.64 -10.71
N LEU A 276 10.86 -1.49 -10.55
CA LEU A 276 9.46 -1.42 -10.13
C LEU A 276 8.55 -2.15 -11.13
N PHE A 277 8.76 -1.95 -12.44
CA PHE A 277 8.02 -2.65 -13.48
C PHE A 277 8.08 -4.18 -13.31
N ARG A 278 9.27 -4.75 -13.11
CA ARG A 278 9.43 -6.20 -12.91
C ARG A 278 8.71 -6.70 -11.66
N VAL A 279 8.82 -5.96 -10.55
CA VAL A 279 8.12 -6.28 -9.30
C VAL A 279 6.61 -6.25 -9.51
N LEU A 280 6.07 -5.21 -10.16
CA LEU A 280 4.65 -5.10 -10.43
C LEU A 280 4.14 -6.20 -11.36
N CYS A 281 4.88 -6.59 -12.40
CA CYS A 281 4.50 -7.71 -13.27
C CYS A 281 4.41 -9.04 -12.51
N ALA A 282 5.40 -9.33 -11.65
CA ALA A 282 5.37 -10.55 -10.84
C ALA A 282 4.28 -10.51 -9.76
N THR A 283 4.02 -9.33 -9.19
CA THR A 283 2.96 -9.13 -8.18
C THR A 283 1.58 -9.32 -8.80
N THR A 284 1.27 -8.60 -9.88
CA THR A 284 -0.06 -8.58 -10.51
C THR A 284 -0.45 -9.91 -11.14
N SER A 285 0.52 -10.67 -11.67
CA SER A 285 0.26 -12.02 -12.18
C SER A 285 -0.15 -13.04 -11.12
N SER A 286 0.11 -12.74 -9.84
CA SER A 286 -0.22 -13.60 -8.70
C SER A 286 -1.26 -12.98 -7.77
N ALA A 287 -1.79 -11.80 -8.10
CA ALA A 287 -2.71 -11.08 -7.24
C ALA A 287 -4.05 -11.81 -7.12
N PRO A 288 -4.69 -11.78 -5.94
CA PRO A 288 -5.97 -12.46 -5.72
C PRO A 288 -7.15 -11.79 -6.44
N ALA A 289 -6.97 -10.55 -6.91
CA ALA A 289 -7.97 -9.80 -7.65
C ALA A 289 -7.35 -9.02 -8.82
N GLN A 290 -8.19 -8.56 -9.74
CA GLN A 290 -7.76 -7.78 -10.89
C GLN A 290 -7.03 -6.50 -10.44
N CYS A 291 -5.89 -6.25 -11.07
CA CYS A 291 -5.04 -5.09 -10.85
C CYS A 291 -4.68 -4.47 -12.20
N ALA A 292 -4.24 -3.22 -12.18
CA ALA A 292 -3.74 -2.53 -13.35
C ALA A 292 -2.64 -3.32 -14.06
N THR A 293 -2.62 -3.27 -15.39
CA THR A 293 -1.54 -3.85 -16.20
C THR A 293 -0.34 -2.90 -16.18
N PRO A 294 0.85 -3.33 -15.72
CA PRO A 294 2.03 -2.49 -15.72
C PRO A 294 2.61 -2.32 -17.13
N TYR A 295 3.06 -1.11 -17.46
CA TYR A 295 3.77 -0.77 -18.69
C TYR A 295 5.04 0.02 -18.40
N LEU A 296 6.14 -0.43 -19.01
CA LEU A 296 7.43 0.27 -18.95
C LEU A 296 7.49 1.32 -20.07
N ILE A 297 7.62 2.58 -19.69
CA ILE A 297 7.89 3.70 -20.61
C ILE A 297 9.40 3.89 -20.68
N ASP A 298 9.93 4.12 -21.89
CA ASP A 298 11.32 4.52 -22.08
C ASP A 298 11.41 6.05 -22.24
N PRO A 299 11.85 6.80 -21.21
CA PRO A 299 11.99 8.25 -21.28
C PRO A 299 13.21 8.71 -22.11
N ILE A 300 14.13 7.80 -22.47
CA ILE A 300 15.38 8.10 -23.18
C ILE A 300 15.35 7.57 -24.63
N GLY A 301 14.48 6.60 -24.92
CA GLY A 301 14.33 5.94 -26.23
C GLY A 301 13.75 6.79 -27.37
N HIS A 302 13.55 6.14 -28.52
CA HIS A 302 13.30 6.75 -29.84
C HIS A 302 11.88 7.31 -30.10
N GLY A 303 11.16 7.79 -29.09
CA GLY A 303 9.85 8.40 -29.33
C GLY A 303 9.30 9.21 -28.15
N PRO A 304 8.43 10.21 -28.41
CA PRO A 304 7.77 10.96 -27.34
C PRO A 304 7.01 10.03 -26.39
N ILE A 305 7.15 10.23 -25.07
CA ILE A 305 6.43 9.47 -24.03
C ILE A 305 4.92 9.38 -24.32
N THR A 306 4.35 10.48 -24.81
CA THR A 306 2.94 10.56 -25.21
C THR A 306 2.57 9.56 -26.30
N SER A 307 3.44 9.32 -27.27
CA SER A 307 3.18 8.35 -28.34
C SER A 307 3.24 6.92 -27.81
N GLN A 308 4.13 6.65 -26.85
CA GLN A 308 4.19 5.35 -26.17
C GLN A 308 2.90 5.09 -25.37
N ILE A 309 2.39 6.10 -24.65
CA ILE A 309 1.14 5.99 -23.89
C ILE A 309 -0.06 5.79 -24.83
N GLN A 310 -0.15 6.56 -25.93
CA GLN A 310 -1.25 6.40 -26.88
C GLN A 310 -1.29 5.00 -27.48
N ALA A 311 -0.13 4.46 -27.88
CA ALA A 311 -0.05 3.12 -28.46
C ALA A 311 -0.57 2.04 -27.49
N VAL A 312 -0.35 2.22 -26.18
CA VAL A 312 -0.87 1.32 -25.16
C VAL A 312 -2.39 1.47 -25.00
N ILE A 313 -2.88 2.71 -24.91
CA ILE A 313 -4.33 2.99 -24.81
C ILE A 313 -5.07 2.38 -26.02
N ASP A 314 -4.59 2.66 -27.24
CA ASP A 314 -5.17 2.13 -28.48
C ASP A 314 -5.21 0.60 -28.51
N SER A 315 -4.26 -0.07 -27.85
CA SER A 315 -4.20 -1.54 -27.79
C SER A 315 -5.07 -2.14 -26.69
N HIS A 316 -5.51 -1.34 -25.73
CA HIS A 316 -6.32 -1.78 -24.59
C HIS A 316 -7.83 -1.63 -24.86
N ASP A 317 -8.21 -0.67 -25.69
CA ASP A 317 -9.60 -0.41 -26.10
C ASP A 317 -10.11 -1.35 -27.23
N VAL A 318 -9.31 -2.36 -27.62
CA VAL A 318 -9.64 -3.39 -28.65
C VAL A 318 -9.91 -4.74 -27.98
#